data_AF-A0A9D4G141-F1
#
_entry.id   AF-A0A9D4G141-F1
#
_cell.length_a   1.000
_cell.length_b   1.000
_cell.length_c   1.000
_cell.angle_alpha   90.00
_cell.angle_beta   90.00
_cell.angle_gamma   90.00
#
_symmetry.space_group_name_H-M   'P 1'
#
loop_
_entity.id
_entity.type
_entity.pdbx_description
1 polymer ?
#
loop_
_entity_poly.entity_id
_entity_poly.type
_entity_poly.pdbx_seq_one_letter_code
_entity_poly.pdbx_strand_id
1 'polypeptide(L)'
;MSTFAAKLVHKWCDGNRPSTADPNDYSSFDDVLIIQNFQFFFFIALRESRGTTDVMHMIKEQLIDTLFSEEKRDAMYKIVLQIIGTELCLVVRDGLDEWVAPGGSNLVETSMAGFPNDKCTVLTTSRP
;
A
#
# COMPACT_ATOMS: atom_id res chain seq x y z
N MET A 1 4.71 1.25 -12.09
CA MET A 1 3.89 0.27 -11.37
C MET A 1 4.41 -1.10 -11.72
N SER A 2 5.00 -1.79 -10.75
CA SER A 2 5.37 -3.20 -10.88
C SER A 2 4.13 -4.04 -11.18
N THR A 3 4.24 -5.00 -12.09
CA THR A 3 3.13 -5.88 -12.48
C THR A 3 2.60 -6.70 -11.30
N PHE A 4 3.42 -6.96 -10.28
CA PHE A 4 3.02 -7.69 -9.09
C PHE A 4 2.06 -6.88 -8.20
N ALA A 5 2.44 -5.65 -7.84
CA ALA A 5 1.64 -4.83 -6.94
C ALA A 5 0.31 -4.40 -7.59
N ALA A 6 0.31 -4.14 -8.90
CA ALA A 6 -0.91 -3.88 -9.66
C ALA A 6 -1.86 -5.09 -9.68
N LYS A 7 -1.33 -6.30 -9.89
CA LYS A 7 -2.12 -7.54 -9.82
C LYS A 7 -2.68 -7.79 -8.42
N LEU A 8 -1.93 -7.43 -7.37
CA LEU A 8 -2.36 -7.55 -5.98
C LEU A 8 -3.58 -6.67 -5.69
N VAL A 9 -3.51 -5.39 -6.08
CA VAL A 9 -4.61 -4.42 -5.96
C VAL A 9 -5.85 -4.91 -6.71
N HIS A 10 -5.66 -5.36 -7.95
CA HIS A 10 -6.77 -5.83 -8.79
C HIS A 10 -7.48 -7.03 -8.16
N LYS A 11 -6.73 -8.02 -7.66
CA LYS A 11 -7.30 -9.20 -6.98
C LYS A 11 -8.07 -8.83 -5.71
N TRP A 12 -7.57 -7.85 -4.94
CA TRP A 12 -8.28 -7.37 -3.75
C TRP A 12 -9.60 -6.67 -4.11
N CYS A 13 -9.59 -5.77 -5.09
CA CYS A 13 -10.77 -5.03 -5.55
C CYS A 13 -11.87 -5.94 -6.13
N ASP A 14 -11.50 -7.02 -6.83
CA ASP A 14 -12.46 -7.93 -7.44
C ASP A 14 -13.22 -8.81 -6.43
N GLY A 15 -12.82 -8.78 -5.15
CA GLY A 15 -13.36 -9.67 -4.11
C GLY A 15 -13.21 -11.16 -4.44
N ASN A 16 -12.40 -11.48 -5.45
CA ASN A 16 -12.24 -12.79 -6.06
C ASN A 16 -13.57 -13.54 -6.24
N ARG A 17 -14.47 -13.07 -7.12
CA ARG A 17 -15.43 -14.01 -7.72
C ARG A 17 -14.59 -15.13 -8.33
N PRO A 18 -14.72 -16.39 -7.89
CA PRO A 18 -13.98 -17.47 -8.51
C PRO A 18 -14.35 -17.45 -10.00
N SER A 19 -13.34 -17.18 -10.83
CA SER A 19 -13.36 -17.64 -12.21
C SER A 19 -13.80 -19.10 -12.17
N THR A 20 -14.69 -19.50 -13.06
CA THR A 20 -15.12 -20.90 -13.25
C THR A 20 -13.99 -21.83 -13.73
N ALA A 21 -12.75 -21.59 -13.29
CA ALA A 21 -11.54 -22.28 -13.68
C ALA A 21 -11.23 -23.43 -12.73
N ASP A 22 -11.00 -24.58 -13.37
CA ASP A 22 -10.43 -25.84 -12.92
C ASP A 22 -10.29 -26.07 -11.39
N PRO A 23 -11.05 -27.03 -10.81
CA PRO A 23 -10.95 -27.40 -9.39
C PRO A 23 -9.58 -28.00 -8.97
N ASN A 24 -8.59 -28.12 -9.87
CA ASN A 24 -7.26 -28.63 -9.54
C ASN A 24 -6.14 -27.57 -9.51
N ASP A 25 -6.44 -26.28 -9.73
CA ASP A 25 -5.42 -25.22 -9.62
C ASP A 25 -5.31 -24.66 -8.18
N TYR A 26 -4.54 -25.38 -7.36
CA TYR A 26 -4.26 -25.00 -5.97
C TYR A 26 -3.08 -24.03 -5.81
N SER A 27 -2.47 -23.56 -6.90
CA SER A 27 -1.28 -22.70 -6.85
C SER A 27 -1.57 -21.23 -6.50
N SER A 28 -2.85 -20.85 -6.39
CA SER A 28 -3.27 -19.45 -6.25
C SER A 28 -4.18 -19.15 -5.06
N PHE A 29 -4.55 -20.15 -4.26
CA PHE A 29 -5.54 -19.99 -3.19
C PHE A 29 -4.96 -19.36 -1.91
N ASP A 30 -3.72 -19.70 -1.52
CA ASP A 30 -3.15 -19.26 -0.23
C ASP A 30 -2.74 -17.77 -0.26
N ASP A 31 -2.12 -17.30 -1.33
CA ASP A 31 -1.77 -15.87 -1.50
C ASP A 31 -3.01 -14.97 -1.51
N VAL A 32 -4.12 -15.49 -2.04
CA VAL A 32 -5.41 -14.80 -2.16
C VAL A 32 -6.10 -14.69 -0.80
N LEU A 33 -6.08 -15.75 0.00
CA LEU A 33 -6.70 -15.78 1.34
C LEU A 33 -6.04 -14.79 2.28
N ILE A 34 -4.72 -14.60 2.18
CA ILE A 34 -3.97 -13.67 3.05
C ILE A 34 -4.38 -12.21 2.80
N ILE A 35 -4.60 -11.81 1.55
CA ILE A 35 -4.91 -10.42 1.20
C ILE A 35 -6.36 -10.06 1.54
N GLN A 36 -7.28 -11.04 1.55
CA GLN A 36 -8.69 -10.84 1.93
C GLN A 36 -8.88 -10.53 3.42
N ASN A 37 -7.89 -10.82 4.27
CA ASN A 37 -7.92 -10.44 5.68
C ASN A 37 -7.79 -8.92 5.89
N PHE A 38 -7.34 -8.19 4.85
CA PHE A 38 -7.27 -6.74 4.89
C PHE A 38 -8.55 -6.12 4.34
N GLN A 39 -9.21 -5.30 5.15
CA GLN A 39 -10.37 -4.49 4.74
C GLN A 39 -9.97 -3.19 4.06
N PHE A 40 -8.71 -2.78 4.21
CA PHE A 40 -8.21 -1.54 3.66
C PHE A 40 -6.87 -1.75 2.98
N PHE A 41 -6.74 -1.19 1.78
CA PHE A 41 -5.56 -1.31 0.95
C PHE A 41 -5.11 0.08 0.50
N PHE A 42 -3.86 0.43 0.79
CA PHE A 42 -3.25 1.68 0.32
C PHE A 42 -2.04 1.37 -0.56
N PHE A 43 -2.11 1.79 -1.81
CA PHE A 43 -1.00 1.67 -2.76
C PHE A 43 -0.21 2.98 -2.83
N ILE A 44 1.11 2.88 -2.76
CA ILE A 44 2.04 4.01 -2.81
C ILE A 44 3.12 3.69 -3.85
N ALA A 45 3.30 4.57 -4.83
CA ALA A 45 4.41 4.52 -5.76
C ALA A 45 5.59 5.32 -5.19
N LEU A 46 6.63 4.64 -4.71
CA LEU A 46 7.74 5.31 -4.03
C LEU A 46 8.53 6.24 -4.96
N ARG A 47 8.64 5.90 -6.25
CA ARG A 47 9.25 6.76 -7.28
C ARG A 47 8.61 8.16 -7.40
N GLU A 48 7.34 8.30 -7.00
CA GLU A 48 6.54 9.54 -7.01
C GLU A 48 6.58 10.26 -5.64
N SER A 49 7.13 9.61 -4.61
CA SER A 49 7.21 10.09 -3.22
C SER A 49 8.49 10.89 -2.94
N ARG A 50 8.96 11.67 -3.92
CA ARG A 50 10.24 12.38 -3.84
C ARG A 50 10.11 13.56 -2.88
N GLY A 51 10.85 13.52 -1.77
CA GLY A 51 10.92 14.65 -0.83
C GLY A 51 10.33 14.40 0.56
N THR A 52 9.75 13.23 0.81
CA THR A 52 9.28 12.85 2.15
C THR A 52 9.63 11.39 2.44
N THR A 53 9.78 11.07 3.72
CA THR A 53 9.81 9.69 4.22
C THR A 53 8.56 9.33 5.01
N ASP A 54 7.65 10.30 5.20
CA ASP A 54 6.42 10.12 5.96
C ASP A 54 5.37 9.41 5.10
N VAL A 55 5.01 8.18 5.49
CA VAL A 55 4.03 7.37 4.76
C VAL A 55 2.64 8.01 4.76
N MET A 56 2.26 8.71 5.84
CA MET A 56 0.98 9.43 5.87
C MET A 56 0.98 10.59 4.88
N HIS A 57 2.12 11.25 4.72
CA HIS A 57 2.29 12.28 3.70
C HIS A 57 2.16 11.69 2.30
N MET A 58 2.83 10.57 2.03
CA MET A 58 2.74 9.87 0.74
C MET A 58 1.30 9.46 0.40
N ILE A 59 0.57 8.90 1.38
CA ILE A 59 -0.84 8.52 1.21
C ILE A 59 -1.70 9.75 0.97
N LYS A 60 -1.43 10.86 1.67
CA LYS A 60 -2.15 12.10 1.46
C LYS A 60 -1.99 12.59 0.03
N GLU A 61 -0.75 12.74 -0.44
CA GLU A 61 -0.47 13.28 -1.78
C GLU A 61 -0.97 12.37 -2.90
N GLN A 62 -0.67 11.07 -2.83
CA GLN A 62 -0.95 10.14 -3.93
C GLN A 62 -2.38 9.60 -3.94
N LEU A 63 -3.04 9.53 -2.78
CA LEU A 63 -4.39 8.98 -2.69
C LEU A 63 -5.41 10.06 -2.32
N ILE A 64 -5.23 10.78 -1.22
CA ILE A 64 -6.27 11.68 -0.73
C ILE A 64 -6.43 12.90 -1.65
N ASP A 65 -5.34 13.57 -1.95
CA ASP A 65 -5.34 14.79 -2.75
C ASP A 65 -5.71 14.49 -4.21
N THR A 66 -5.42 13.27 -4.68
CA THR A 66 -5.72 12.81 -6.04
C THR A 66 -7.16 12.34 -6.21
N LEU A 67 -7.72 11.61 -5.22
CA LEU A 67 -9.02 10.95 -5.36
C LEU A 67 -10.21 11.76 -4.81
N PHE A 68 -9.95 12.73 -3.92
CA PHE A 68 -11.02 13.45 -3.23
C PHE A 68 -10.96 14.97 -3.47
N SER A 69 -12.15 15.56 -3.56
CA SER A 69 -12.34 17.02 -3.61
C SER A 69 -11.81 17.68 -2.35
N GLU A 70 -11.34 18.94 -2.47
CA GLU A 70 -10.71 19.69 -1.38
C GLU A 70 -11.52 19.67 -0.07
N GLU A 71 -12.84 19.89 -0.17
CA GLU A 71 -13.78 19.86 0.96
C GLU A 71 -13.83 18.52 1.71
N LYS A 72 -13.44 17.41 1.07
CA LYS A 72 -13.48 16.05 1.63
C LYS A 72 -12.12 15.57 2.11
N ARG A 73 -11.02 16.21 1.72
CA ARG A 73 -9.65 15.74 2.00
C ARG A 73 -9.38 15.62 3.49
N ASP A 74 -9.77 16.62 4.29
CA ASP A 74 -9.56 16.62 5.74
C ASP A 74 -10.33 15.48 6.44
N ALA A 75 -11.56 15.22 6.00
CA ALA A 75 -12.36 14.12 6.53
C ALA A 75 -11.74 12.76 6.17
N MET A 76 -11.32 12.59 4.91
CA MET A 76 -10.67 11.37 4.46
C MET A 76 -9.33 11.13 5.14
N TYR A 77 -8.53 12.17 5.36
CA TYR A 77 -7.26 12.08 6.09
C TYR A 77 -7.46 11.57 7.52
N LYS A 78 -8.48 12.07 8.23
CA LYS A 78 -8.82 11.58 9.58
C LYS A 78 -9.26 10.12 9.58
N ILE A 79 -10.04 9.69 8.59
CA ILE A 79 -10.47 8.30 8.43
C ILE A 79 -9.26 7.40 8.17
N VAL A 80 -8.39 7.80 7.25
CA VAL A 80 -7.18 7.06 6.89
C VAL A 80 -6.24 6.91 8.09
N LEU A 81 -6.06 7.96 8.90
CA LEU A 81 -5.30 7.90 10.16
C LEU A 81 -5.83 6.83 11.13
N GLN A 82 -7.16 6.69 11.23
CA GLN A 82 -7.76 5.66 12.10
C GLN A 82 -7.55 4.25 11.53
N ILE A 83 -7.69 4.08 10.22
CA ILE A 83 -7.56 2.79 9.53
C ILE A 83 -6.13 2.26 9.58
N ILE A 84 -5.16 3.12 9.33
CA ILE A 84 -3.74 2.76 9.26
C ILE A 84 -3.22 2.23 10.60
N GLY A 85 -3.87 2.57 11.72
CA GLY A 85 -3.54 2.00 13.02
C GLY A 85 -4.11 0.60 13.29
N THR A 86 -4.67 -0.08 12.29
CA THR A 86 -5.35 -1.37 12.45
C THR A 86 -4.66 -2.51 11.71
N GLU A 87 -4.85 -3.74 12.19
CA GLU A 87 -4.37 -4.98 11.54
C GLU A 87 -5.13 -5.30 10.25
N LEU A 88 -6.25 -4.62 10.01
CA LEU A 88 -7.07 -4.77 8.82
C LEU A 88 -6.54 -3.96 7.62
N CYS A 89 -5.41 -3.27 7.80
CA CYS A 89 -4.81 -2.39 6.80
C CYS A 89 -3.55 -3.03 6.20
N LEU A 90 -3.50 -3.07 4.86
CA LEU A 90 -2.32 -3.38 4.09
C LEU A 90 -1.86 -2.13 3.33
N VAL A 91 -0.60 -1.75 3.55
CA VAL A 91 0.05 -0.69 2.77
C VAL A 91 1.10 -1.30 1.86
N VAL A 92 1.00 -1.02 0.56
CA VAL A 92 1.94 -1.49 -0.46
C VAL A 92 2.77 -0.32 -0.96
N ARG A 93 4.09 -0.41 -0.74
CA ARG A 93 5.10 0.56 -1.15
C ARG A 93 5.87 0.00 -2.35
N ASP A 94 5.57 0.50 -3.54
CA ASP A 94 6.12 -0.03 -4.79
C ASP A 94 7.39 0.72 -5.24
N GLY A 95 8.47 -0.02 -5.50
CA GLY A 95 9.70 0.48 -6.12
C GLY A 95 10.66 1.18 -5.17
N LEU A 96 11.09 0.52 -4.10
CA LEU A 96 12.04 1.07 -3.12
C LEU A 96 13.37 1.47 -3.75
N ASP A 97 13.88 0.65 -4.67
CA ASP A 97 15.09 0.94 -5.43
C ASP A 97 14.97 2.14 -6.38
N GLU A 98 13.74 2.58 -6.68
CA GLU A 98 13.45 3.78 -7.47
C GLU A 98 13.24 5.02 -6.59
N TRP A 99 13.19 4.85 -5.27
CA TRP A 99 12.95 5.93 -4.33
C TRP A 99 14.22 6.73 -4.05
N VAL A 100 14.07 8.05 -4.05
CA VAL A 100 15.16 8.97 -3.68
C VAL A 100 14.80 9.60 -2.35
N ALA A 101 15.41 9.11 -1.27
CA ALA A 101 15.18 9.63 0.06
C ALA A 101 15.61 11.11 0.16
N PRO A 102 14.82 11.98 0.79
CA PRO A 102 15.22 13.35 1.06
C PRO A 102 16.45 13.34 1.98
N GLY A 103 17.61 13.81 1.48
CA GLY A 103 18.85 13.91 2.25
C GLY A 103 19.91 12.82 2.02
N GLY A 104 19.69 11.88 1.10
CA GLY A 104 20.71 10.89 0.69
C GLY A 104 20.59 9.50 1.34
N SER A 105 21.43 8.57 0.88
CA SER A 105 21.27 7.11 0.95
C SER A 105 21.24 6.47 2.34
N ASN A 106 21.62 7.17 3.41
CA ASN A 106 21.65 6.62 4.78
C ASN A 106 20.30 6.61 5.51
N LEU A 107 19.22 7.09 4.88
CA LEU A 107 17.89 7.18 5.51
C LEU A 107 16.95 6.04 5.12
N VAL A 108 17.33 5.17 4.17
CA VAL A 108 16.49 4.07 3.68
C VAL A 108 16.16 3.09 4.80
N GLU A 109 17.12 2.80 5.68
CA GLU A 109 16.93 1.89 6.82
C GLU A 109 16.13 2.54 7.98
N THR A 110 16.29 3.85 8.19
CA THR A 110 15.74 4.55 9.36
C THR A 110 14.32 5.07 9.14
N SER A 111 13.91 5.28 7.89
CA SER A 111 12.70 6.06 7.58
C SER A 111 11.54 5.25 7.00
N MET A 112 11.74 3.96 6.74
CA MET A 112 10.65 3.02 6.43
C MET A 112 10.07 2.33 7.66
N ALA A 113 10.70 2.49 8.84
CA ALA A 113 10.12 2.26 10.15
C ALA A 113 9.22 3.47 10.45
N GLY A 114 7.94 3.42 10.19
CA GLY A 114 6.98 2.55 10.85
C GLY A 114 5.77 3.45 11.04
N PHE A 115 4.58 2.88 10.87
CA PHE A 115 3.38 3.66 11.11
C PHE A 115 3.32 4.02 12.60
N PRO A 116 2.72 5.16 12.99
CA PRO A 116 2.63 5.57 14.39
C PRO A 116 1.96 4.52 15.31
N ASN A 117 1.31 3.51 14.73
CA ASN A 117 0.87 2.30 15.39
C ASN A 117 1.30 1.10 14.52
N ASP A 118 2.25 0.28 14.99
CA ASP A 118 2.87 -0.87 14.29
C ASP A 118 1.90 -2.05 13.99
N LYS A 119 0.60 -1.80 13.82
CA LYS A 119 -0.41 -2.83 13.63
C LYS A 119 -0.72 -3.13 12.17
N CYS A 120 -0.55 -2.17 11.26
CA CYS A 120 -0.81 -2.42 9.85
C CYS A 120 0.31 -3.26 9.21
N THR A 121 -0.07 -4.10 8.26
CA THR A 121 0.89 -4.85 7.47
C THR A 121 1.44 -3.95 6.37
N VAL A 122 2.75 -4.04 6.13
CA VAL A 122 3.42 -3.26 5.10
C VAL A 122 4.20 -4.16 4.17
N LEU A 123 3.91 -4.06 2.87
CA LEU A 123 4.61 -4.78 1.81
C LEU A 123 5.41 -3.77 0.99
N THR A 124 6.71 -3.98 0.88
CA THR A 124 7.59 -3.12 0.10
C THR A 124 8.20 -3.93 -1.05
N THR A 125 8.13 -3.42 -2.29
CA THR A 125 8.79 -4.05 -3.44
C THR A 125 10.13 -3.37 -3.72
N SER A 126 11.13 -4.16 -4.08
CA SER A 126 12.45 -3.69 -4.50
C SER A 126 13.03 -4.67 -5.52
N ARG A 127 13.91 -4.19 -6.40
CA ARG A 127 14.86 -5.08 -7.08
C ARG A 127 15.84 -5.71 -6.07
N PRO A 128 16.38 -6.91 -6.38
CA PRO A 128 17.41 -7.56 -5.55
C PRO A 128 18.63 -6.67 -5.29
#